data_AF-A0A6H1C814-F1
#
_entry.id   AF-A0A6H1C814-F1
#
_cell.length_a   1.000
_cell.length_b   1.000
_cell.length_c   1.000
_cell.angle_alpha   90.00
_cell.angle_beta   90.00
_cell.angle_gamma   90.00
#
_symmetry.space_group_name_H-M   'P 1'
#
loop_
_entity.id
_entity.type
_entity.pdbx_description
1 polymer ?
#
loop_
_entity_poly.entity_id
_entity_poly.type
_entity_poly.pdbx_seq_one_letter_code
_entity_poly.pdbx_strand_id
1 'polypeptide(L)' 'MVGLVQLEEGPRVVSRLVNVDDVELIPGLKLKVRFDGIDGDTVLATFEPE' A
#
# COMPACT_ATOMS: atom_id res chain seq x y z
N MET A 1 -5.62 7.03 1.70
CA MET A 1 -5.38 7.45 0.30
C MET A 1 -5.34 6.21 -0.61
N VAL A 2 -5.49 6.32 -1.93
CA VAL A 2 -5.33 5.20 -2.89
C VAL A 2 -4.25 5.57 -3.91
N GLY A 3 -3.38 4.62 -4.26
CA GLY A 3 -2.26 4.83 -5.20
C GLY A 3 -2.01 3.63 -6.10
N LEU A 4 -1.18 3.86 -7.14
CA LEU A 4 -0.66 2.82 -8.02
C LEU A 4 0.72 2.38 -7.52
N VAL A 5 0.80 1.18 -6.95
CA VAL A 5 2.03 0.62 -6.37
C VAL A 5 2.71 -0.27 -7.39
N GLN A 6 4.01 -0.06 -7.59
CA GLN A 6 4.87 -0.92 -8.40
C GLN A 6 5.51 -1.97 -7.48
N LEU A 7 5.16 -3.24 -7.69
CA LEU A 7 5.76 -4.35 -6.97
C LEU A 7 7.17 -4.65 -7.51
N GLU A 8 8.02 -5.22 -6.65
CA GLU A 8 9.41 -5.55 -7.02
C GLU A 8 9.47 -6.62 -8.11
N GLU A 9 8.46 -7.49 -8.17
CA GLU A 9 8.29 -8.53 -9.20
C GLU A 9 7.91 -7.95 -10.57
N GLY A 10 7.62 -6.65 -10.67
CA GLY A 10 7.28 -5.97 -11.93
C GLY A 10 5.80 -5.61 -12.19
N PRO A 11 4.77 -6.25 -11.62
CA PRO A 11 3.39 -5.80 -11.84
C PRO A 11 3.05 -4.54 -11.02
N ARG A 12 1.99 -3.84 -11.45
CA ARG A 12 1.43 -2.70 -10.73
C ARG A 12 0.06 -3.04 -10.17
N VAL A 13 -0.21 -2.59 -8.95
CA VAL A 13 -1.47 -2.82 -8.27
C VAL A 13 -2.06 -1.50 -7.78
N VAL A 14 -3.38 -1.39 -7.86
CA VAL A 14 -4.11 -0.29 -7.20
C VAL A 14 -4.40 -0.74 -5.78
N SER A 15 -3.92 0.02 -4.80
CA SER A 15 -4.15 -0.31 -3.39
C SER A 15 -4.22 0.94 -2.50
N ARG A 16 -4.76 0.75 -1.30
CA ARG A 16 -4.80 1.77 -0.27
C ARG A 16 -3.41 1.95 0.34
N LEU A 17 -3.01 3.21 0.45
CA LEU A 17 -1.87 3.63 1.25
C LEU A 17 -2.35 4.04 2.65
N VAL A 18 -1.72 3.47 3.68
CA VAL A 18 -2.01 3.69 5.11
C VAL A 18 -0.78 4.24 5.83
N ASN A 19 -0.99 4.89 6.98
CA ASN A 19 0.09 5.52 7.78
C ASN A 19 0.93 6.52 6.97
N VAL A 20 0.26 7.34 6.16
CA VAL A 20 0.90 8.32 5.25
C VAL A 20 0.74 9.77 5.68
N ASP A 21 0.06 10.04 6.80
CA ASP A 21 -0.35 11.40 7.16
C ASP A 21 0.86 12.32 7.47
N ASP A 22 1.96 11.75 7.98
CA ASP A 22 3.20 12.47 8.32
C ASP A 22 4.35 12.18 7.34
N VAL A 23 4.06 11.62 6.16
CA VAL A 23 5.08 11.23 5.17
C VAL A 23 4.84 11.93 3.84
N GLU A 24 5.90 12.50 3.26
CA GLU A 24 5.83 13.07 1.92
C GLU A 24 5.75 11.97 0.86
N LEU A 25 4.62 11.91 0.15
CA LEU A 25 4.37 10.90 -0.88
C LEU A 25 4.98 11.32 -2.22
N ILE A 26 6.15 10.77 -2.53
CA ILE A 26 6.85 10.96 -3.80
C ILE A 26 6.88 9.66 -4.62
N PRO A 27 6.85 9.73 -5.97
CA PRO A 27 7.06 8.56 -6.81
C PRO A 27 8.40 7.86 -6.48
N GLY A 28 8.35 6.55 -6.28
CA GLY A 28 9.53 5.75 -5.91
C GLY A 28 9.77 5.61 -4.41
N LEU A 29 8.93 6.22 -3.56
CA LEU A 29 8.92 5.95 -2.12
C LEU A 29 8.78 4.43 -1.88
N LYS A 30 9.64 3.89 -1.02
CA LYS A 30 9.62 2.48 -0.64
C LYS A 30 8.45 2.20 0.30
N LEU A 31 7.74 1.13 0.00
CA LEU A 31 6.53 0.72 0.71
C LEU A 31 6.67 -0.74 1.10
N LYS A 32 6.13 -1.10 2.26
CA LYS A 32 5.94 -2.48 2.69
C LYS A 32 4.48 -2.87 2.62
N VAL A 33 4.24 -4.14 2.29
CA VAL A 33 2.89 -4.70 2.26
C VAL A 33 2.41 -5.01 3.68
N ARG A 34 1.14 -4.73 3.92
CA ARG A 34 0.41 -5.08 5.13
C ARG A 34 -0.91 -5.73 4.72
N PHE A 35 -1.41 -6.65 5.53
CA PHE A 35 -2.69 -7.30 5.29
C PHE A 35 -3.70 -6.83 6.33
N ASP A 36 -4.69 -6.07 5.88
CA ASP A 36 -5.75 -5.54 6.74
C ASP A 36 -7.05 -6.33 6.53
N GLY A 37 -7.64 -6.79 7.63
CA GLY A 37 -8.97 -7.38 7.62
C GLY A 37 -10.03 -6.28 7.45
N ILE A 38 -10.95 -6.48 6.52
CA ILE A 38 -12.06 -5.54 6.25
C ILE A 38 -13.35 -6.04 6.89
N ASP A 39 -13.59 -7.34 6.83
CA ASP A 39 -14.67 -8.06 7.49
C ASP A 39 -14.20 -9.48 7.88
N GLY A 40 -15.12 -10.34 8.34
CA GLY A 40 -14.81 -11.62 8.96
C GLY A 40 -14.09 -12.64 8.07
N ASP A 41 -14.10 -12.44 6.74
CA ASP A 41 -13.51 -13.34 5.75
C ASP A 41 -12.67 -12.62 4.68
N THR A 42 -12.74 -11.29 4.59
CA THR A 42 -11.98 -10.51 3.60
C THR A 42 -10.74 -9.85 4.19
N VAL A 43 -9.60 -10.17 3.58
CA VAL A 43 -8.31 -9.53 3.84
C VAL A 43 -7.85 -8.82 2.57
N LEU A 44 -7.46 -7.55 2.69
CA LEU A 44 -6.85 -6.80 1.59
C LEU A 44 -5.37 -6.52 1.87
N ALA A 45 -4.58 -6.60 0.81
CA ALA A 45 -3.22 -6.08 0.80
C ALA A 45 -3.26 -4.55 0.70
N THR A 46 -2.82 -3.89 1.76
CA THR A 46 -2.56 -2.45 1.85
C THR A 46 -1.06 -2.19 1.88
N PHE A 47 -0.66 -0.94 1.70
CA PHE A 47 0.76 -0.57 1.71
C PHE A 47 1.00 0.62 2.64
N GLU A 48 2.12 0.60 3.33
CA GLU A 48 2.57 1.71 4.18
C GLU A 48 4.03 2.04 3.88
N PRO A 49 4.47 3.29 4.13
CA PRO A 49 5.88 3.65 4.04
C PRO A 49 6.76 2.70 4.87
N GLU A 50 7.93 2.36 4.35
CA GLU A 50 8.92 1.54 5.07
C GLU A 50 9.39 2.21 6.37
#